data_AF-A0A2C2ZME7-F1
#
_entry.id   AF-A0A2C2ZME7-F1
#
_cell.length_a   1.000
_cell.length_b   1.000
_cell.length_c   1.000
_cell.angle_alpha   90.00
_cell.angle_beta   90.00
_cell.angle_gamma   90.00
#
_symmetry.space_group_name_H-M   'P 1'
#
loop_
_entity.id
_entity.type
_entity.pdbx_description
1 polymer ?
#
loop_
_entity_poly.entity_id
_entity_poly.type
_entity_poly.pdbx_seq_one_letter_code
_entity_poly.pdbx_strand_id
1 'polypeptide(L)'
;MKKLRMLSGLCVAGMLMVTGVAGCSNETKSNANQQESQKERDMKEADKAAVEYLKAYIEMDSNKINDLLYKKFDLGKDEIMHPGISKEMKERYDLYRYDLQEGEDEFYYRIKFYDPVEKAQMGLYLRMVKDKKDDKWKNYEWAWDSNNSLNSIVGSVKPVHVHKWGQKE
;
A
#
# COMPACT_ATOMS: atom_id res chain seq x y z
N MET A 1 -73.72 36.81 34.07
CA MET A 1 -72.59 37.19 34.96
C MET A 1 -71.53 36.10 34.93
N LYS A 2 -70.39 36.37 34.27
CA LYS A 2 -69.03 35.94 34.62
C LYS A 2 -68.09 36.76 33.72
N LYS A 3 -67.18 37.48 34.34
CA LYS A 3 -66.32 38.52 33.77
C LYS A 3 -64.91 37.96 33.53
N LEU A 4 -64.26 38.46 32.47
CA LEU A 4 -62.79 38.69 32.30
C LEU A 4 -61.89 37.43 32.19
N ARG A 5 -60.82 37.34 31.36
CA ARG A 5 -59.94 38.26 30.62
C ARG A 5 -59.44 37.57 29.33
N MET A 6 -59.50 38.17 28.14
CA MET A 6 -58.41 38.88 27.41
C MET A 6 -56.97 38.35 27.60
N LEU A 7 -56.39 37.83 26.51
CA LEU A 7 -55.20 38.31 25.76
C LEU A 7 -54.95 37.29 24.62
N SER A 8 -55.42 37.53 23.39
CA SER A 8 -54.70 38.19 22.27
C SER A 8 -53.25 37.70 22.10
N GLY A 9 -52.81 37.10 20.99
CA GLY A 9 -53.35 37.19 19.63
C GLY A 9 -52.97 36.05 18.67
N LEU A 10 -53.82 35.96 17.64
CA LEU A 10 -53.60 35.37 16.31
C LEU A 10 -52.38 36.04 15.61
N CYS A 11 -51.75 35.60 14.51
CA CYS A 11 -52.07 34.80 13.31
C CYS A 11 -50.74 34.17 12.83
N VAL A 12 -50.64 32.87 12.55
CA VAL A 12 -50.83 32.19 11.25
C VAL A 12 -50.26 32.90 10.01
N ALA A 13 -49.15 32.37 9.49
CA ALA A 13 -48.78 32.17 8.07
C ALA A 13 -47.33 31.67 8.06
N GLY A 14 -46.85 30.66 7.35
CA GLY A 14 -47.37 29.78 6.31
C GLY A 14 -46.15 29.08 5.69
N MET A 15 -46.37 27.90 5.10
CA MET A 15 -45.52 27.25 4.07
C MET A 15 -44.25 26.47 4.49
N LEU A 16 -44.43 25.14 4.55
CA LEU A 16 -43.76 24.09 3.75
C LEU A 16 -42.33 24.33 3.22
N MET A 17 -41.43 23.49 3.74
CA MET A 17 -40.35 22.68 3.13
C MET A 17 -39.47 23.24 2.00
N VAL A 18 -38.15 23.08 2.13
CA VAL A 18 -37.28 22.17 1.34
C VAL A 18 -35.78 22.49 1.58
N THR A 19 -35.03 21.42 1.87
CA THR A 19 -33.57 21.15 1.74
C THR A 19 -32.53 22.27 1.83
N GLY A 20 -31.52 22.03 2.68
CA GLY A 20 -30.20 22.64 2.53
C GLY A 20 -29.17 21.98 3.45
N VAL A 21 -28.55 20.89 2.99
CA VAL A 21 -27.30 20.40 3.58
C VAL A 21 -26.18 21.24 2.97
N ALA A 22 -25.79 22.29 3.67
CA ALA A 22 -24.59 23.10 3.46
C ALA A 22 -24.32 23.72 4.84
N GLY A 23 -23.21 23.54 5.53
CA GLY A 23 -21.83 23.43 5.11
C GLY A 23 -21.05 24.23 6.17
N CYS A 24 -19.94 23.66 6.65
CA CYS A 24 -18.80 24.35 7.25
C CYS A 24 -19.04 25.23 8.49
N SER A 25 -18.55 24.76 9.65
CA SER A 25 -17.44 25.43 10.36
C SER A 25 -17.31 24.85 11.77
N ASN A 26 -16.30 24.02 11.99
CA ASN A 26 -15.66 23.94 13.31
C ASN A 26 -14.16 24.09 13.07
N GLU A 27 -13.71 25.34 13.07
CA GLU A 27 -12.32 25.67 13.32
C GLU A 27 -12.00 25.28 14.76
N THR A 28 -11.34 24.14 14.94
CA THR A 28 -10.70 23.79 16.20
C THR A 28 -9.25 23.43 15.93
N LYS A 29 -8.39 24.43 16.16
CA LYS A 29 -7.00 24.37 16.61
C LYS A 29 -6.15 23.21 16.06
N SER A 30 -5.29 23.60 15.11
CA SER A 30 -4.04 22.95 14.72
C SER A 30 -3.35 22.23 15.90
N ASN A 31 -3.48 20.90 15.92
CA ASN A 31 -2.44 20.01 16.39
C ASN A 31 -1.76 19.45 15.15
N ALA A 32 -0.54 19.93 14.89
CA ALA A 32 0.33 19.45 13.83
C ALA A 32 0.90 18.05 14.14
N ASN A 33 0.02 17.07 14.35
CA ASN A 33 0.31 15.67 14.08
C ASN A 33 -0.50 15.35 12.83
N GLN A 34 0.11 15.45 11.65
CA GLN A 34 -0.48 14.94 10.41
C GLN A 34 -0.79 13.46 10.66
N GLN A 35 -2.06 13.16 10.89
CA GLN A 35 -2.53 11.78 10.93
C GLN A 35 -2.27 11.22 9.54
N GLU A 36 -1.33 10.28 9.48
CA GLU A 36 -0.95 9.59 8.26
C GLU A 36 -2.21 9.07 7.56
N SER A 37 -2.31 9.27 6.25
CA SER A 37 -3.46 8.76 5.50
C SER A 37 -3.43 7.22 5.48
N GLN A 38 -4.60 6.56 5.36
CA GLN A 38 -4.63 5.10 5.20
C GLN A 38 -3.77 4.64 4.02
N LYS A 39 -3.84 5.38 2.91
CA LYS A 39 -3.02 5.15 1.72
C LYS A 39 -1.52 5.19 2.00
N GLU A 40 -1.04 6.15 2.79
CA GLU A 40 0.38 6.27 3.11
C GLU A 40 0.86 5.09 3.99
N ARG A 41 0.02 4.64 4.93
CA ARG A 41 0.30 3.42 5.71
C ARG A 41 0.39 2.19 4.80
N ASP A 42 -0.61 2.01 3.94
CA ASP A 42 -0.66 0.90 2.99
C ASP A 42 0.56 0.88 2.06
N MET A 43 1.01 2.05 1.60
CA MET A 43 2.23 2.21 0.80
C MET A 43 3.47 1.74 1.58
N LYS A 44 3.65 2.17 2.84
CA LYS A 44 4.80 1.76 3.67
C LYS A 44 4.78 0.27 3.99
N GLU A 45 3.62 -0.31 4.24
CA GLU A 45 3.47 -1.74 4.48
C GLU A 45 3.77 -2.57 3.23
N ALA A 46 3.31 -2.11 2.06
CA ALA A 46 3.61 -2.74 0.78
C ALA A 46 5.11 -2.66 0.45
N ASP A 47 5.76 -1.52 0.69
CA ASP A 47 7.21 -1.34 0.51
C ASP A 47 8.00 -2.35 1.36
N LYS A 48 7.61 -2.47 2.64
CA LYS A 48 8.22 -3.41 3.57
C LYS A 48 8.04 -4.85 3.09
N ALA A 49 6.85 -5.24 2.67
CA ALA A 49 6.56 -6.58 2.17
C ALA A 49 7.35 -6.89 0.88
N ALA A 50 7.54 -5.91 0.00
CA ALA A 50 8.36 -6.08 -1.21
C ALA A 50 9.84 -6.37 -0.86
N VAL A 51 10.39 -5.69 0.16
CA VAL A 51 11.76 -5.93 0.63
C VAL A 51 11.87 -7.26 1.40
N GLU A 52 10.85 -7.65 2.17
CA GLU A 52 10.81 -8.97 2.80
C GLU A 52 10.78 -10.09 1.76
N TYR A 53 10.01 -9.92 0.68
CA TYR A 53 9.98 -10.87 -0.43
C TYR A 53 11.34 -10.96 -1.14
N LEU A 54 12.01 -9.82 -1.39
CA LEU A 54 13.36 -9.80 -1.95
C LEU A 54 14.35 -10.60 -1.11
N LYS A 55 14.32 -10.45 0.23
CA LYS A 55 15.21 -11.19 1.12
C LYS A 55 14.91 -12.69 1.08
N ALA A 56 13.63 -13.08 1.11
CA ALA A 56 13.22 -14.47 1.00
C ALA A 56 13.61 -15.08 -0.35
N TYR A 57 13.50 -14.30 -1.44
CA TYR A 57 13.94 -14.67 -2.79
C TYR A 57 15.46 -14.95 -2.84
N ILE A 58 16.29 -14.05 -2.29
CA ILE A 58 17.75 -14.21 -2.24
C ILE A 58 18.15 -15.46 -1.43
N GLU A 59 17.44 -15.75 -0.34
CA GLU A 59 17.72 -16.94 0.48
C GLU A 59 17.15 -18.23 -0.12
N MET A 60 16.28 -18.11 -1.14
CA MET A 60 15.41 -19.17 -1.63
C MET A 60 14.74 -19.91 -0.47
N ASP A 61 14.16 -19.14 0.46
CA ASP A 61 13.37 -19.65 1.59
C ASP A 61 11.97 -20.00 1.10
N SER A 62 11.78 -21.26 0.69
CA SER A 62 10.54 -21.73 0.06
C SER A 62 9.30 -21.46 0.90
N ASN A 63 9.40 -21.63 2.22
CA ASN A 63 8.30 -21.37 3.14
C ASN A 63 7.97 -19.89 3.20
N LYS A 64 8.97 -19.04 3.44
CA LYS A 64 8.76 -17.61 3.58
C LYS A 64 8.29 -16.98 2.26
N ILE A 65 8.82 -17.44 1.12
CA ILE A 65 8.32 -17.04 -0.19
C ILE A 65 6.84 -17.38 -0.29
N ASN A 66 6.44 -18.62 0.01
CA ASN A 66 5.04 -19.01 -0.06
C ASN A 66 4.14 -18.20 0.87
N ASP A 67 4.57 -17.88 2.09
CA ASP A 67 3.84 -17.00 3.01
C ASP A 67 3.63 -15.59 2.48
N LEU A 68 4.58 -15.09 1.69
CA LEU A 68 4.55 -13.79 1.04
C LEU A 68 3.90 -13.82 -0.34
N LEU A 69 3.40 -14.98 -0.80
CA LEU A 69 2.66 -15.12 -2.05
C LEU A 69 1.15 -15.11 -1.83
N TYR A 70 0.44 -14.34 -2.65
CA TYR A 70 -1.02 -14.38 -2.72
C TYR A 70 -1.49 -15.70 -3.35
N LYS A 71 -0.93 -16.06 -4.52
CA LYS A 71 -1.05 -17.40 -5.10
C LYS A 71 0.13 -18.27 -4.68
N LYS A 72 -0.15 -19.26 -3.82
CA LYS A 72 0.84 -20.27 -3.42
C LYS A 72 1.42 -20.97 -4.65
N PHE A 73 2.70 -21.30 -4.58
CA PHE A 73 3.43 -21.99 -5.62
C PHE A 73 4.22 -23.15 -5.02
N ASP A 74 4.23 -24.29 -5.70
CA ASP A 74 5.02 -25.44 -5.26
C ASP A 74 6.49 -25.19 -5.61
N LEU A 75 7.27 -24.75 -4.62
CA LEU A 75 8.72 -24.57 -4.72
C LEU A 75 9.49 -25.87 -4.43
N GLY A 76 8.78 -26.99 -4.25
CA GLY A 76 9.34 -28.26 -3.87
C GLY A 76 9.51 -28.37 -2.35
N LYS A 77 10.70 -28.75 -1.91
CA LYS A 77 10.95 -28.99 -0.49
C LYS A 77 10.90 -27.70 0.32
N ASP A 78 10.38 -27.84 1.54
CA ASP A 78 10.50 -26.85 2.59
C ASP A 78 11.95 -26.80 3.10
N GLU A 79 12.77 -25.99 2.41
CA GLU A 79 14.17 -25.78 2.71
C GLU A 79 14.53 -24.30 2.45
N ILE A 80 15.57 -23.82 3.12
CA ILE A 80 16.22 -22.53 2.84
C ILE A 80 17.54 -22.84 2.14
N MET A 81 17.68 -22.47 0.86
CA MET A 81 18.86 -22.84 0.07
C MET A 81 20.11 -22.07 0.49
N HIS A 82 19.96 -20.79 0.83
CA HIS A 82 21.06 -19.88 1.15
C HIS A 82 20.80 -19.14 2.46
N PRO A 83 20.79 -19.84 3.61
CA PRO A 83 20.34 -19.28 4.88
C PRO A 83 21.16 -18.07 5.31
N GLY A 84 20.50 -16.94 5.50
CA GLY A 84 21.10 -15.70 5.97
C GLY A 84 21.94 -14.94 4.94
N ILE A 85 22.05 -15.41 3.69
CA ILE A 85 22.86 -14.75 2.66
C ILE A 85 22.33 -13.35 2.33
N SER A 86 21.03 -13.10 2.52
CA SER A 86 20.41 -11.77 2.29
C SER A 86 21.04 -10.66 3.14
N LYS A 87 21.66 -10.99 4.29
CA LYS A 87 22.38 -10.01 5.13
C LYS A 87 23.58 -9.40 4.42
N GLU A 88 24.18 -10.12 3.47
CA GLU A 88 25.31 -9.63 2.70
C GLU A 88 24.90 -8.59 1.65
N MET A 89 23.63 -8.58 1.22
CA MET A 89 23.09 -7.50 0.36
C MET A 89 23.22 -6.14 1.05
N LYS A 90 23.08 -6.08 2.39
CA LYS A 90 23.00 -4.83 3.17
C LYS A 90 21.88 -3.94 2.59
N GLU A 91 22.18 -2.69 2.28
CA GLU A 91 21.26 -1.72 1.66
C GLU A 91 21.51 -1.54 0.15
N ARG A 92 22.20 -2.50 -0.48
CA ARG A 92 22.57 -2.43 -1.91
C ARG A 92 21.40 -2.83 -2.82
N TYR A 93 20.31 -2.08 -2.72
CA TYR A 93 19.15 -2.20 -3.59
C TYR A 93 18.54 -0.83 -3.88
N ASP A 94 17.87 -0.71 -5.01
CA ASP A 94 16.95 0.37 -5.31
C ASP A 94 15.53 -0.20 -5.36
N LEU A 95 14.59 0.48 -4.69
CA LEU A 95 13.17 0.14 -4.72
C LEU A 95 12.39 1.23 -5.47
N TYR A 96 11.80 0.86 -6.60
CA TYR A 96 10.96 1.75 -7.41
C TYR A 96 9.51 1.27 -7.33
N ARG A 97 8.60 2.09 -6.80
CA ARG A 97 7.15 1.81 -6.73
C ARG A 97 6.40 2.59 -7.81
N TYR A 98 5.47 1.94 -8.49
CA TYR A 98 4.57 2.57 -9.45
C TYR A 98 3.18 2.68 -8.85
N ASP A 99 2.76 3.92 -8.59
CA ASP A 99 1.48 4.23 -7.99
C ASP A 99 0.45 4.44 -9.12
N LEU A 100 -0.33 3.40 -9.43
CA LEU A 100 -1.42 3.51 -10.41
C LEU A 100 -2.63 4.22 -9.79
N GLN A 101 -3.41 4.92 -10.62
CA GLN A 101 -4.62 5.62 -10.16
C GLN A 101 -5.79 4.66 -9.85
N GLU A 102 -5.76 3.45 -10.41
CA GLU A 102 -6.82 2.45 -10.28
C GLU A 102 -6.38 1.28 -9.40
N GLY A 103 -7.17 0.99 -8.35
CA GLY A 103 -6.95 -0.10 -7.39
C GLY A 103 -6.33 0.36 -6.07
N GLU A 104 -7.12 0.40 -4.97
CA GLU A 104 -6.59 0.73 -3.63
C GLU A 104 -5.75 -0.41 -3.01
N ASP A 105 -5.82 -1.60 -3.61
CA ASP A 105 -5.28 -2.83 -3.04
C ASP A 105 -4.05 -3.39 -3.80
N GLU A 106 -3.43 -2.63 -4.70
CA GLU A 106 -2.25 -3.11 -5.43
C GLU A 106 -1.19 -2.06 -5.75
N PHE A 107 0.07 -2.48 -5.74
CA PHE A 107 1.23 -1.69 -6.12
C PHE A 107 2.17 -2.52 -7.00
N TYR A 108 2.84 -1.87 -7.94
CA TYR A 108 3.82 -2.50 -8.81
C TYR A 108 5.23 -2.02 -8.47
N TYR A 109 6.20 -2.92 -8.53
CA TYR A 109 7.57 -2.61 -8.15
C TYR A 109 8.58 -3.07 -9.20
N ARG A 110 9.64 -2.29 -9.31
CA ARG A 110 10.93 -2.71 -9.85
C ARG A 110 11.95 -2.61 -8.73
N ILE A 111 12.67 -3.70 -8.52
CA ILE A 111 13.80 -3.76 -7.59
C ILE A 111 15.06 -3.99 -8.42
N LYS A 112 16.10 -3.20 -8.16
CA LYS A 112 17.47 -3.50 -8.62
C LYS A 112 18.29 -3.79 -7.38
N PHE A 113 19.02 -4.90 -7.31
CA PHE A 113 19.74 -5.25 -6.09
C PHE A 113 21.05 -5.95 -6.39
N TYR A 114 22.01 -5.87 -5.47
CA TYR A 114 23.16 -6.75 -5.48
C TYR A 114 22.75 -8.11 -4.90
N ASP A 115 22.80 -9.14 -5.73
CA ASP A 115 22.59 -10.51 -5.30
C ASP A 115 23.91 -11.09 -4.75
N PRO A 116 23.97 -11.47 -3.47
CA PRO A 116 25.18 -12.04 -2.87
C PRO A 116 25.48 -13.48 -3.30
N VAL A 117 24.49 -14.22 -3.78
CA VAL A 117 24.66 -15.57 -4.35
C VAL A 117 25.33 -15.47 -5.71
N GLU A 118 24.75 -14.63 -6.60
CA GLU A 118 25.25 -14.44 -7.98
C GLU A 118 26.46 -13.50 -8.06
N LYS A 119 26.73 -12.73 -7.00
CA LYS A 119 27.75 -11.67 -6.94
C LYS A 119 27.60 -10.62 -8.05
N ALA A 120 26.36 -10.36 -8.44
CA ALA A 120 26.01 -9.49 -9.56
C ALA A 120 24.82 -8.60 -9.22
N GLN A 121 24.59 -7.58 -10.04
CA GLN A 121 23.39 -6.78 -9.95
C GLN A 121 22.24 -7.48 -10.70
N MET A 122 21.15 -7.72 -10.00
CA MET A 122 19.96 -8.40 -10.49
C MET A 122 18.75 -7.45 -10.49
N GLY A 123 17.68 -7.88 -11.15
CA GLY A 123 16.40 -7.18 -11.19
C GLY A 123 15.27 -8.12 -10.79
N LEU A 124 14.27 -7.58 -10.08
CA LEU A 124 13.06 -8.30 -9.71
C LEU A 124 11.86 -7.37 -9.91
N TYR A 125 10.79 -7.87 -10.52
CA TYR A 125 9.54 -7.12 -10.65
C TYR A 125 8.43 -7.80 -9.87
N LEU A 126 7.67 -7.01 -9.11
CA LEU A 126 6.63 -7.51 -8.22
C LEU A 126 5.30 -6.82 -8.52
N ARG A 127 4.23 -7.58 -8.31
CA ARG A 127 2.87 -7.05 -8.15
C ARG A 127 2.45 -7.35 -6.73
N MET A 128 2.48 -6.35 -5.86
CA MET A 128 2.04 -6.48 -4.47
C MET A 128 0.54 -6.24 -4.40
N VAL A 129 -0.17 -7.14 -3.76
CA VAL A 129 -1.62 -7.04 -3.52
C VAL A 129 -1.92 -7.17 -2.04
N LYS A 130 -2.94 -6.45 -1.55
CA LYS A 130 -3.44 -6.60 -0.19
C LYS A 130 -4.39 -7.79 -0.11
N ASP A 131 -4.01 -8.82 0.65
CA ASP A 131 -4.87 -9.99 0.87
C ASP A 131 -5.93 -9.67 1.94
N LYS A 132 -7.19 -9.56 1.52
CA LYS A 132 -8.32 -9.23 2.40
C LYS A 132 -8.59 -10.28 3.48
N LYS A 133 -8.00 -11.48 3.39
CA LYS A 133 -8.17 -12.54 4.39
C LYS A 133 -7.34 -12.29 5.65
N ASP A 134 -6.15 -11.73 5.51
CA ASP A 134 -5.22 -11.49 6.62
C ASP A 134 -4.68 -10.06 6.69
N ASP A 135 -5.17 -9.17 5.83
CA ASP A 135 -4.80 -7.76 5.69
C ASP A 135 -3.31 -7.54 5.39
N LYS A 136 -2.61 -8.55 4.83
CA LYS A 136 -1.18 -8.48 4.52
C LYS A 136 -0.92 -8.21 3.05
N TRP A 137 0.14 -7.46 2.79
CA TRP A 137 0.68 -7.25 1.45
C TRP A 137 1.50 -8.46 1.01
N LYS A 138 1.20 -8.99 -0.19
CA LYS A 138 1.81 -10.20 -0.74
C LYS A 138 2.16 -9.99 -2.22
N ASN A 139 3.26 -10.58 -2.68
CA ASN A 139 3.51 -10.65 -4.11
C ASN A 139 2.48 -11.58 -4.76
N TYR A 140 1.95 -11.21 -5.92
CA TYR A 140 0.78 -11.87 -6.50
C TYR A 140 1.03 -13.34 -6.80
N GLU A 141 2.19 -13.67 -7.39
CA GLU A 141 2.60 -15.04 -7.70
C GLU A 141 4.12 -15.14 -7.86
N TRP A 142 4.64 -16.38 -7.77
CA TRP A 142 6.04 -16.68 -8.03
C TRP A 142 6.42 -16.30 -9.47
N ALA A 143 7.60 -15.71 -9.64
CA ALA A 143 8.16 -15.34 -10.95
C ALA A 143 7.15 -14.59 -11.84
N TRP A 144 6.41 -13.64 -11.25
CA TRP A 144 5.34 -12.90 -11.93
C TRP A 144 5.80 -12.26 -13.25
N ASP A 145 7.03 -11.76 -13.29
CA ASP A 145 7.64 -11.14 -14.47
C ASP A 145 7.99 -12.11 -15.61
N SER A 146 7.95 -13.41 -15.38
CA SER A 146 8.15 -14.41 -16.43
C SER A 146 6.97 -14.47 -17.40
N ASN A 147 5.77 -14.08 -16.95
CA ASN A 147 4.55 -14.08 -17.76
C ASN A 147 3.93 -12.69 -17.94
N ASN A 148 4.50 -11.66 -17.31
CA ASN A 148 3.93 -10.32 -17.28
C ASN A 148 5.00 -9.27 -17.61
N SER A 149 4.57 -8.19 -18.25
CA SER A 149 5.43 -7.04 -18.54
C SER A 149 5.04 -5.88 -17.64
N LEU A 150 5.90 -5.53 -16.70
CA LEU A 150 5.71 -4.35 -15.84
C LEU A 150 5.47 -3.09 -16.70
N ASN A 151 6.31 -2.86 -17.71
CA ASN A 151 6.23 -1.68 -18.56
C ASN A 151 4.91 -1.60 -19.34
N SER A 152 4.35 -2.76 -19.75
CA SER A 152 3.05 -2.79 -20.43
C SER A 152 1.89 -2.44 -19.50
N ILE A 153 2.03 -2.72 -18.20
CA ILE A 153 0.99 -2.47 -17.20
C ILE A 153 1.05 -1.03 -16.70
N VAL A 154 2.25 -0.54 -16.34
CA VAL A 154 2.41 0.80 -15.77
C VAL A 154 2.44 1.91 -16.82
N GLY A 155 2.62 1.55 -18.10
CA GLY A 155 2.64 2.49 -19.20
C GLY A 155 3.68 3.60 -19.02
N SER A 156 3.24 4.86 -19.02
CA SER A 156 4.09 6.04 -18.86
C SER A 156 4.24 6.53 -17.43
N VAL A 157 3.68 5.81 -16.44
CA VAL A 157 3.75 6.18 -15.03
C VAL A 157 5.22 6.20 -14.58
N LYS A 158 5.65 7.33 -14.02
CA LYS A 158 6.97 7.46 -13.42
C LYS A 158 6.96 6.84 -12.02
N PRO A 159 7.94 5.99 -11.68
CA PRO A 159 7.98 5.40 -10.35
C PRO A 159 8.45 6.41 -9.30
N VAL A 160 8.02 6.19 -8.07
CA VAL A 160 8.60 6.75 -6.85
C VAL A 160 9.83 5.93 -6.49
N HIS A 161 10.98 6.58 -6.29
CA HIS A 161 12.21 5.93 -5.84
C HIS A 161 12.20 5.86 -4.31
N VAL A 162 11.63 4.79 -3.76
CA VAL A 162 11.37 4.61 -2.32
C VAL A 162 12.67 4.43 -1.54
N HIS A 163 13.57 3.57 -2.03
CA HIS A 163 14.89 3.35 -1.45
C HIS A 163 15.95 3.50 -2.52
N LYS A 164 17.01 4.25 -2.23
CA LYS A 164 18.08 4.54 -3.17
C LYS A 164 19.42 4.09 -2.64
N TRP A 165 20.00 3.10 -3.30
CA TRP A 165 21.33 2.66 -2.94
C TRP A 165 22.39 3.74 -3.22
N GLY A 166 23.29 3.94 -2.25
CA GLY A 166 24.45 4.81 -2.41
C GLY A 166 24.19 6.28 -2.11
N GLN A 167 22.96 6.64 -1.74
CA GLN A 167 22.69 7.92 -1.07
C GLN A 167 22.63 7.69 0.44
N LYS A 168 23.34 8.53 1.18
CA LYS A 168 23.12 8.64 2.63
C LYS A 168 21.79 9.35 2.81
N GLU A 169 20.93 8.79 3.66
CA GLU A 169 19.73 9.49 4.17
C GLU A 169 20.09 10.83 4.81
#